data_AF-A0A8J7B152-F1
#
_entry.id   AF-A0A8J7B152-F1
#
_cell.length_a   1.000
_cell.length_b   1.000
_cell.length_c   1.000
_cell.angle_alpha   90.00
_cell.angle_beta   90.00
_cell.angle_gamma   90.00
#
_symmetry.space_group_name_H-M   'P 1'
#
loop_
_entity.id
_entity.type
_entity.pdbx_description
1 polymer ?
#
loop_
_entity_poly.entity_id
_entity_poly.type
_entity_poly.pdbx_seq_one_letter_code
_entity_poly.pdbx_strand_id
1 'polypeptide(L)'
;MGNATILITGAGGNVGRALVQQLQERGVAYRIGVRTVGGQANAVPFDFLKAETYEPAIAGCKALFLLRPPAIANTKATLNPFIDVAPSILTAELGRPICYKAASLLGYALHLQRQGLPWMQILVQTILHRGLRVGEAETVTDTVPALLGRPARTLATYVHDDRDLWMPPRP
;
A
#
# COMPACT_ATOMS: atom_id res chain seq x y z
N MET A 1 -4.89 -27.25 15.17
CA MET A 1 -5.52 -26.17 14.36
C MET A 1 -4.52 -25.01 14.26
N GLY A 2 -3.86 -24.85 13.10
CA GLY A 2 -2.86 -23.79 12.93
C GLY A 2 -3.52 -22.40 13.02
N ASN A 3 -2.94 -21.53 13.85
CA ASN A 3 -3.39 -20.15 14.06
C ASN A 3 -3.54 -19.43 12.70
N ALA A 4 -4.59 -18.63 12.56
CA ALA A 4 -4.88 -17.91 11.32
C ALA A 4 -3.87 -16.78 11.11
N THR A 5 -2.78 -17.04 10.39
CA THR A 5 -1.74 -16.04 10.13
C THR A 5 -2.20 -15.03 9.08
N ILE A 6 -1.99 -13.74 9.35
CA ILE A 6 -2.28 -12.64 8.42
C ILE A 6 -0.98 -12.12 7.82
N LEU A 7 -0.85 -12.10 6.48
CA LEU A 7 0.27 -11.41 5.82
C LEU A 7 -0.03 -9.90 5.76
N ILE A 8 0.91 -9.07 6.20
CA ILE A 8 0.78 -7.61 6.24
C ILE A 8 1.81 -7.01 5.29
N THR A 9 1.35 -6.19 4.35
CA THR A 9 2.21 -5.34 3.51
C THR A 9 2.30 -3.94 4.10
N GLY A 10 3.43 -3.25 3.91
CA GLY A 10 3.60 -1.86 4.37
C GLY A 10 3.60 -1.67 5.88
N ALA A 11 4.01 -2.70 6.66
CA ALA A 11 3.99 -2.67 8.12
C ALA A 11 4.81 -1.54 8.76
N GLY A 12 5.81 -0.98 8.06
CA GLY A 12 6.59 0.18 8.53
C GLY A 12 5.87 1.53 8.46
N GLY A 13 4.73 1.61 7.75
CA GLY A 13 3.95 2.84 7.62
C GLY A 13 3.08 3.15 8.84
N ASN A 14 2.41 4.31 8.86
CA ASN A 14 1.55 4.72 9.98
C ASN A 14 0.41 3.72 10.25
N VAL A 15 -0.27 3.29 9.19
CA VAL A 15 -1.35 2.29 9.28
C VAL A 15 -0.80 0.90 9.61
N GLY A 16 0.30 0.51 8.97
CA GLY A 16 0.95 -0.79 9.19
C GLY A 16 1.43 -0.98 10.63
N ARG A 17 2.06 0.05 11.22
CA ARG A 17 2.55 0.02 12.60
C ARG A 17 1.41 -0.13 13.61
N ALA A 18 0.33 0.65 13.44
CA ALA A 18 -0.85 0.55 14.29
C ALA A 18 -1.53 -0.83 14.17
N LEU A 19 -1.62 -1.39 12.96
CA LEU A 19 -2.16 -2.72 12.74
C LEU A 19 -1.32 -3.81 13.42
N VAL A 20 0.01 -3.78 13.24
CA VAL A 20 0.92 -4.75 13.88
C VAL A 20 0.78 -4.68 15.41
N GLN A 21 0.75 -3.47 15.97
CA GLN A 21 0.55 -3.29 17.41
C GLN A 21 -0.78 -3.92 17.88
N GLN A 22 -1.89 -3.64 17.18
CA GLN A 22 -3.20 -4.21 17.52
C GLN A 22 -3.24 -5.74 17.41
N LEU A 23 -2.56 -6.32 16.41
CA LEU A 23 -2.49 -7.77 16.25
C LEU A 23 -1.64 -8.43 17.34
N GLN A 24 -0.54 -7.78 17.74
CA GLN A 24 0.28 -8.19 18.88
C GLN A 24 -0.54 -8.17 20.18
N GLU A 25 -1.22 -7.06 20.48
CA GLU A 25 -2.06 -6.90 21.68
C GLU A 25 -3.18 -7.96 21.75
N ARG A 26 -3.73 -8.36 20.60
CA ARG A 26 -4.80 -9.36 20.51
C ARG A 26 -4.30 -10.80 20.39
N GLY A 27 -2.98 -11.02 20.36
CA GLY A 27 -2.39 -12.36 20.19
C GLY A 27 -2.72 -13.03 18.85
N VAL A 28 -3.04 -12.25 17.81
CA VAL A 28 -3.33 -12.77 16.47
C VAL A 28 -2.01 -13.01 15.75
N ALA A 29 -1.84 -14.20 15.15
CA ALA A 29 -0.65 -14.51 14.37
C ALA A 29 -0.57 -13.64 13.10
N TYR A 30 0.59 -13.06 12.84
CA TYR A 30 0.82 -12.25 11.65
C TYR A 30 2.24 -12.44 11.11
N ARG A 31 2.40 -12.04 9.85
CA ARG A 31 3.66 -12.04 9.09
C ARG A 31 3.79 -10.73 8.36
N ILE A 32 5.00 -10.20 8.23
CA ILE A 32 5.27 -8.91 7.60
C ILE A 32 6.03 -9.14 6.29
N GLY A 33 5.47 -8.70 5.17
CA GLY A 33 6.16 -8.68 3.89
C GLY A 33 7.07 -7.46 3.77
N VAL A 34 8.38 -7.69 3.62
CA VAL A 34 9.41 -6.64 3.44
C VAL A 34 10.31 -6.93 2.25
N ARG A 35 10.78 -5.88 1.57
CA ARG A 35 11.76 -6.02 0.47
C ARG A 35 13.13 -6.46 0.97
N THR A 36 13.51 -6.04 2.17
CA THR A 36 14.79 -6.36 2.80
C THR A 36 14.50 -6.80 4.23
N VAL A 37 14.88 -8.02 4.57
CA VAL A 37 14.67 -8.59 5.91
C VAL A 37 15.72 -7.99 6.85
N GLY A 38 15.33 -6.97 7.62
CA GLY A 38 16.21 -6.28 8.56
C GLY A 38 15.70 -6.43 10.00
N GLY A 39 16.04 -7.53 10.67
CA GLY A 39 15.87 -7.74 12.12
C GLY A 39 14.44 -7.76 12.68
N GLN A 40 13.41 -7.50 11.87
CA GLN A 40 12.01 -7.51 12.29
C GLN A 40 11.53 -8.94 12.55
N ALA A 41 10.94 -9.17 13.72
CA ALA A 41 10.25 -10.42 14.02
C ALA A 41 9.11 -10.66 13.02
N ASN A 42 8.92 -11.92 12.61
CA ASN A 42 7.90 -12.35 11.65
C ASN A 42 8.02 -11.73 10.24
N ALA A 43 9.18 -11.18 9.88
CA ALA A 43 9.42 -10.64 8.54
C ALA A 43 9.72 -11.74 7.51
N VAL A 44 9.17 -11.59 6.31
CA VAL A 44 9.47 -12.42 5.13
C VAL A 44 9.79 -11.56 3.91
N PRO A 45 10.62 -12.05 2.99
CA PRO A 45 10.82 -11.40 1.70
C PRO A 45 9.49 -11.25 0.95
N PHE A 46 9.19 -10.03 0.53
CA PHE A 46 8.03 -9.72 -0.31
C PHE A 46 8.29 -8.45 -1.12
N ASP A 47 8.17 -8.56 -2.44
CA ASP A 47 8.28 -7.44 -3.36
C ASP A 47 7.26 -7.60 -4.50
N PHE A 48 6.39 -6.61 -4.67
CA PHE A 48 5.39 -6.57 -5.75
C PHE A 48 5.98 -6.60 -7.17
N LEU A 49 7.29 -6.42 -7.32
CA LEU A 49 7.98 -6.50 -8.59
C LEU A 49 8.63 -7.87 -8.85
N LYS A 50 8.56 -8.79 -7.88
CA LYS A 50 9.23 -10.10 -7.90
C LYS A 50 8.25 -11.21 -7.56
N ALA A 51 7.68 -11.82 -8.60
CA ALA A 51 6.64 -12.85 -8.48
C ALA A 51 7.10 -14.06 -7.66
N GLU A 52 8.40 -14.37 -7.70
CA GLU A 52 9.03 -15.42 -6.90
C GLU A 52 8.90 -15.21 -5.38
N THR A 53 8.56 -13.99 -4.94
CA THR A 53 8.36 -13.69 -3.51
C THR A 53 6.92 -13.93 -3.03
N TYR A 54 5.98 -14.20 -3.92
CA TYR A 54 4.55 -14.23 -3.57
C TYR A 54 4.16 -15.46 -2.78
N GLU A 55 4.39 -16.64 -3.36
CA GLU A 55 3.99 -17.92 -2.77
C GLU A 55 4.65 -18.17 -1.40
N PRO A 56 5.96 -17.96 -1.22
CA PRO A 56 6.59 -18.12 0.09
C PRO A 56 6.02 -17.15 1.15
N ALA A 57 5.64 -15.94 0.75
CA ALA A 57 5.12 -14.93 1.67
C ALA A 57 3.70 -15.25 2.15
N ILE A 58 2.86 -15.83 1.29
CA ILE A 58 1.46 -16.16 1.62
C ILE A 58 1.25 -17.58 2.13
N ALA A 59 2.24 -18.47 2.02
CA ALA A 59 2.13 -19.86 2.48
C ALA A 59 1.67 -19.95 3.94
N GLY A 60 0.57 -20.67 4.17
CA GLY A 60 -0.07 -20.82 5.49
C GLY A 60 -0.78 -19.57 6.03
N CYS A 61 -0.86 -18.48 5.26
CA CYS A 61 -1.67 -17.31 5.63
C CYS A 61 -3.14 -17.53 5.28
N LYS A 62 -4.04 -17.11 6.17
CA LYS A 62 -5.50 -17.17 5.95
C LYS A 62 -6.10 -15.85 5.50
N ALA A 63 -5.33 -14.77 5.62
CA ALA A 63 -5.73 -13.43 5.22
C ALA A 63 -4.50 -12.60 4.80
N LEU A 64 -4.75 -11.55 4.02
CA LEU A 64 -3.78 -10.61 3.50
C LEU A 64 -4.27 -9.18 3.76
N PHE A 65 -3.44 -8.36 4.41
CA PHE A 65 -3.60 -6.93 4.52
C PHE A 65 -2.73 -6.22 3.47
N LEU A 66 -3.40 -5.70 2.44
CA LEU A 66 -2.79 -5.09 1.27
C LEU A 66 -2.83 -3.57 1.36
N LEU A 67 -1.69 -2.93 1.60
CA LEU A 67 -1.51 -1.49 1.49
C LEU A 67 -0.73 -1.16 0.23
N ARG A 68 -1.31 -0.32 -0.63
CA ARG A 68 -0.63 0.21 -1.83
C ARG A 68 0.46 1.19 -1.41
N PRO A 69 1.74 0.94 -1.72
CA PRO A 69 2.79 1.94 -1.59
C PRO A 69 2.53 3.11 -2.56
N PRO A 70 2.66 4.38 -2.14
CA PRO A 70 2.40 5.54 -2.99
C PRO A 70 3.29 5.62 -4.24
N ALA A 71 4.48 5.00 -4.21
CA ALA A 71 5.41 4.95 -5.34
C ALA A 71 4.92 4.08 -6.52
N ILE A 72 3.81 3.36 -6.39
CA ILE A 72 3.26 2.49 -7.43
C ILE A 72 2.05 3.17 -8.06
N ALA A 73 2.28 4.10 -9.00
CA ALA A 73 1.25 4.82 -9.74
C ALA A 73 0.48 3.91 -10.72
N ASN A 74 1.16 2.94 -11.33
CA ASN A 74 0.59 2.01 -12.30
C ASN A 74 0.12 0.69 -11.65
N THR A 75 -1.08 0.68 -11.08
CA THR A 75 -1.68 -0.50 -10.42
C THR A 75 -1.89 -1.69 -11.37
N LYS A 76 -2.07 -1.44 -12.68
CA LYS A 76 -2.32 -2.50 -13.66
C LYS A 76 -1.09 -3.39 -13.86
N ALA A 77 0.12 -2.82 -13.83
CA ALA A 77 1.34 -3.56 -14.12
C ALA A 77 1.97 -4.26 -12.89
N THR A 78 1.50 -3.98 -11.67
CA THR A 78 2.24 -4.32 -10.44
C THR A 78 1.37 -4.96 -9.38
N LEU A 79 0.26 -4.30 -9.02
CA LEU A 79 -0.65 -4.78 -7.98
C LEU A 79 -1.63 -5.83 -8.52
N ASN A 80 -2.13 -5.64 -9.73
CA ASN A 80 -3.11 -6.55 -10.34
C ASN A 80 -2.56 -7.98 -10.52
N PRO A 81 -1.32 -8.21 -10.99
CA PRO A 81 -0.79 -9.58 -11.09
C PRO A 81 -0.77 -10.32 -9.75
N PHE A 82 -0.46 -9.64 -8.64
CA PHE A 82 -0.52 -10.25 -7.31
C PHE A 82 -1.96 -10.50 -6.85
N ILE A 83 -2.87 -9.57 -7.14
CA ILE A 83 -4.31 -9.72 -6.85
C ILE A 83 -4.95 -10.86 -7.66
N ASP A 84 -4.44 -11.16 -8.85
CA ASP A 84 -4.94 -12.25 -9.69
C ASP A 84 -4.44 -13.62 -9.19
N VAL A 85 -3.22 -13.69 -8.65
CA VAL A 85 -2.58 -14.93 -8.18
C VAL A 85 -2.89 -15.25 -6.71
N ALA A 86 -3.01 -14.25 -5.84
CA ALA A 86 -3.24 -14.48 -4.42
C ALA A 86 -4.53 -15.30 -4.11
N PRO A 87 -5.68 -15.08 -4.78
CA PRO A 87 -6.90 -15.84 -4.52
C PRO A 87 -6.78 -17.32 -4.87
N SER A 88 -6.05 -17.69 -5.92
CA SER A 88 -5.86 -19.10 -6.31
C SER A 88 -4.99 -19.84 -5.31
N ILE A 89 -3.87 -19.24 -4.88
CA ILE A 89 -3.00 -19.83 -3.86
C ILE A 89 -3.73 -19.95 -2.52
N LEU A 90 -4.44 -18.90 -2.10
CA LEU A 90 -5.25 -18.94 -0.87
C LEU A 90 -6.38 -19.97 -0.95
N THR A 91 -6.98 -20.18 -2.13
CA THR A 91 -8.00 -21.21 -2.32
C THR A 91 -7.42 -22.61 -2.15
N ALA A 92 -6.26 -22.88 -2.76
CA ALA A 92 -5.56 -24.16 -2.65
C ALA A 92 -5.17 -24.48 -1.19
N GLU A 93 -4.63 -23.48 -0.48
CA GLU A 93 -4.18 -23.64 0.91
C GLU A 93 -5.35 -23.76 1.91
N LEU A 94 -6.47 -23.07 1.67
CA LEU A 94 -7.58 -22.98 2.63
C LEU A 94 -8.70 -23.97 2.35
N GLY A 95 -8.65 -24.70 1.22
CA GLY A 95 -9.69 -25.65 0.82
C GLY A 95 -11.06 -25.02 0.59
N ARG A 96 -11.14 -23.70 0.37
CA ARG A 96 -12.37 -22.96 0.11
C ARG A 96 -12.13 -21.88 -0.94
N PRO A 97 -13.09 -21.59 -1.84
CA PRO A 97 -12.92 -20.59 -2.88
C PRO A 97 -12.75 -19.20 -2.27
N ILE A 98 -11.59 -18.59 -2.50
CA ILE A 98 -11.28 -17.20 -2.19
C ILE A 98 -11.35 -16.42 -3.50
N CYS A 99 -12.18 -15.38 -3.53
CA CYS A 99 -12.31 -14.50 -4.69
C CYS A 99 -11.95 -13.07 -4.28
N TYR A 100 -11.13 -12.41 -5.10
CA TYR A 100 -10.95 -10.97 -4.96
C TYR A 100 -12.24 -10.25 -5.38
N LYS A 101 -12.93 -9.62 -4.43
CA LYS A 101 -13.96 -8.61 -4.72
C LYS A 101 -13.33 -7.25 -4.60
N ALA A 102 -13.01 -6.61 -5.74
CA ALA A 102 -12.70 -5.19 -5.74
C ALA A 102 -13.82 -4.45 -4.99
N ALA A 103 -13.46 -3.58 -4.04
CA ALA A 103 -14.43 -2.73 -3.35
C ALA A 103 -15.22 -1.96 -4.41
N SER A 104 -16.45 -2.39 -4.67
CA SER A 104 -17.25 -1.77 -5.71
C SER A 104 -17.60 -0.36 -5.25
N LEU A 105 -17.41 0.63 -6.13
CA LEU A 105 -17.73 2.03 -5.83
C LEU A 105 -19.18 2.18 -5.34
N LEU A 106 -20.08 1.35 -5.86
CA LEU A 106 -21.47 1.24 -5.43
C LEU A 106 -21.61 0.69 -4.00
N GLY A 107 -20.83 -0.33 -3.62
CA GLY A 107 -20.81 -0.88 -2.27
C GLY A 107 -20.26 0.10 -1.23
N TYR A 108 -19.25 0.90 -1.63
CA TYR A 108 -18.74 2.00 -0.80
C TYR A 108 -19.77 3.13 -0.65
N ALA A 109 -20.44 3.53 -1.73
CA ALA A 109 -21.52 4.52 -1.67
C ALA A 109 -22.71 4.05 -0.80
N LEU A 110 -23.12 2.79 -0.92
CA LEU A 110 -24.13 2.17 -0.05
C LEU A 110 -23.69 2.10 1.42
N HIS A 111 -22.41 1.83 1.68
CA HIS A 111 -21.85 1.84 3.03
C HIS A 111 -21.85 3.23 3.66
N LEU A 112 -21.47 4.27 2.90
CA LEU A 112 -21.51 5.67 3.36
C LEU A 112 -22.95 6.16 3.56
N GLN A 113 -23.89 5.74 2.70
CA GLN A 113 -25.31 6.05 2.85
C GLN A 113 -25.88 5.45 4.15
N ARG A 114 -25.46 4.22 4.51
CA ARG A 114 -25.84 3.58 5.78
C ARG A 114 -25.26 4.25 7.01
N GLN A 115 -24.18 5.02 6.87
CA GLN A 115 -23.62 5.84 7.96
C GLN A 115 -24.33 7.20 8.12
N GLY A 116 -25.38 7.47 7.34
CA GLY A 116 -26.19 8.70 7.45
C GLY A 116 -25.51 9.94 6.89
N LEU A 117 -24.44 9.78 6.10
CA LEU A 117 -23.74 10.91 5.50
C LEU A 117 -24.61 11.57 4.42
N PRO A 118 -24.64 12.92 4.34
CA PRO A 118 -25.43 13.64 3.37
C PRO A 118 -25.05 13.25 1.94
N TRP A 119 -26.05 13.11 1.06
CA TRP A 119 -25.84 12.54 -0.27
C TRP A 119 -24.85 13.34 -1.12
N MET A 120 -24.82 14.67 -0.93
CA MET A 120 -23.85 15.55 -1.56
C MET A 120 -22.41 15.31 -1.12
N GLN A 121 -22.19 14.92 0.13
CA GLN A 121 -20.84 14.61 0.61
C GLN A 121 -20.33 13.31 -0.03
N ILE A 122 -21.20 12.30 -0.18
CA ILE A 122 -20.85 11.04 -0.85
C ILE A 122 -20.59 11.28 -2.33
N LEU A 123 -21.37 12.16 -2.98
CA LEU A 123 -21.17 12.53 -4.37
C LEU A 123 -19.84 13.27 -4.58
N VAL A 124 -19.52 14.25 -3.73
CA VAL A 124 -18.22 14.95 -3.73
C VAL A 124 -17.06 13.98 -3.47
N GLN A 125 -17.18 13.10 -2.47
CA GLN A 125 -16.14 12.13 -2.12
C GLN A 125 -15.95 11.09 -3.23
N THR A 126 -17.02 10.67 -3.90
CA THR A 126 -17.00 9.76 -5.06
C THR A 126 -16.35 10.42 -6.27
N ILE A 127 -16.66 11.70 -6.54
CA ILE A 127 -16.04 12.48 -7.63
C ILE A 127 -14.55 12.68 -7.36
N LEU A 128 -14.17 13.09 -6.15
CA LEU A 128 -12.76 13.26 -5.76
C LEU A 128 -11.98 11.94 -5.83
N HIS A 129 -12.53 10.83 -5.33
CA HIS A 129 -11.89 9.52 -5.43
C HIS A 129 -11.81 9.00 -6.87
N ARG A 130 -12.75 9.38 -7.74
CA ARG A 130 -12.68 9.06 -9.16
C ARG A 130 -11.62 9.93 -9.86
N GLY A 131 -11.60 11.25 -9.63
CA GLY A 131 -10.65 12.18 -10.24
C GLY A 131 -9.19 11.88 -9.86
N LEU A 132 -8.92 11.57 -8.59
CA LEU A 132 -7.60 11.18 -8.12
C LEU A 132 -7.12 9.83 -8.69
N ARG A 133 -8.05 8.93 -9.03
CA ARG A 133 -7.72 7.58 -9.56
C ARG A 133 -7.58 7.56 -11.07
N VAL A 134 -8.10 8.57 -11.77
CA VAL A 134 -8.06 8.72 -13.23
C VAL A 134 -6.81 9.49 -13.69
N GLY A 135 -5.97 9.98 -12.77
CA GLY A 135 -4.67 10.58 -13.12
C GLY A 135 -4.71 12.08 -13.42
N GLU A 136 -5.82 12.78 -13.12
CA GLU A 136 -5.89 14.24 -13.32
C GLU A 136 -5.01 15.03 -12.34
N ALA A 137 -4.49 14.41 -11.28
CA ALA A 137 -3.53 15.04 -10.37
C ALA A 137 -2.05 14.84 -10.79
N GLU A 138 -1.81 14.27 -11.99
CA GLU A 138 -0.47 14.00 -12.54
C GLU A 138 -0.01 15.11 -13.51
N THR A 139 -0.67 16.27 -13.49
CA THR A 139 -0.24 17.41 -14.32
C THR A 139 1.01 18.03 -13.73
N VAL A 140 2.16 17.80 -14.34
CA VAL A 140 3.38 18.54 -14.05
C VAL A 140 3.23 19.93 -14.64
N THR A 141 3.07 20.94 -13.79
CA THR A 141 2.93 22.34 -14.18
C THR A 141 4.28 23.04 -14.17
N ASP A 142 4.52 23.92 -15.15
CA ASP A 142 5.73 24.77 -15.20
C ASP A 142 5.73 25.94 -14.19
N THR A 143 4.81 25.92 -13.22
CA THR A 143 4.67 26.95 -12.19
C THR A 143 5.96 27.16 -11.40
N VAL A 144 6.68 26.09 -11.06
CA VAL A 144 7.95 26.21 -10.31
C VAL A 144 9.04 26.88 -11.17
N PRO A 145 9.30 26.44 -12.42
CA PRO A 145 10.18 27.18 -13.32
C PRO A 145 9.78 28.64 -13.56
N ALA A 146 8.47 28.91 -13.73
CA ALA A 146 7.95 30.25 -13.98
C ALA A 146 8.15 31.19 -12.78
N LEU A 147 7.95 30.69 -11.55
CA LEU A 147 8.14 31.49 -10.33
C LEU A 147 9.62 31.69 -9.98
N LEU A 148 10.46 30.68 -10.24
CA LEU A 148 11.87 30.72 -9.86
C LEU A 148 12.77 31.34 -10.94
N GLY A 149 12.26 31.55 -12.16
CA GLY A 149 13.03 32.03 -13.30
C GLY A 149 14.14 31.08 -13.77
N ARG A 150 14.10 29.82 -13.30
CA ARG A 150 15.09 28.78 -13.59
C ARG A 150 14.43 27.40 -13.56
N PRO A 151 14.91 26.41 -14.33
CA PRO A 151 14.34 25.06 -14.31
C PRO A 151 14.39 24.44 -12.91
N ALA A 152 13.42 23.57 -12.61
CA ALA A 152 13.43 22.82 -11.35
C ALA A 152 14.69 21.94 -11.28
N ARG A 153 15.46 22.06 -10.20
CA ARG A 153 16.62 21.19 -9.96
C ARG A 153 16.17 19.81 -9.49
N THR A 154 16.95 18.79 -9.83
CA THR A 154 16.69 17.44 -9.32
C THR A 154 16.94 17.40 -7.81
N LEU A 155 16.25 16.48 -7.12
CA LEU A 155 16.51 16.24 -5.69
C LEU A 155 17.97 15.85 -5.44
N ALA A 156 18.58 15.10 -6.36
CA ALA A 156 19.99 14.72 -6.28
C ALA A 156 20.91 15.95 -6.31
N THR A 157 20.65 16.90 -7.21
CA THR A 157 21.38 18.18 -7.28
C THR A 157 21.20 18.98 -6.00
N TYR A 158 19.98 19.10 -5.48
CA TYR A 158 19.72 19.78 -4.21
C TYR A 158 20.51 19.17 -3.04
N VAL A 159 20.44 17.85 -2.87
CA VAL A 159 21.13 17.16 -1.77
C VAL A 159 22.65 17.26 -1.92
N HIS A 160 23.17 17.32 -3.15
CA HIS A 160 24.58 17.53 -3.40
C HIS A 160 25.04 18.95 -3.01
N ASP A 161 24.29 19.98 -3.43
CA ASP A 161 24.61 21.39 -3.14
C ASP A 161 24.49 21.72 -1.65
N ASP A 162 23.49 21.15 -0.98
CA ASP A 162 23.12 21.47 0.39
C ASP A 162 23.58 20.39 1.40
N ARG A 163 24.57 19.57 1.03
CA ARG A 163 25.02 18.37 1.75
C ARG A 163 25.32 18.59 3.23
N ASP A 164 25.85 19.76 3.58
CA ASP A 164 26.23 20.10 4.95
C ASP A 164 25.02 20.25 5.89
N LEU A 165 23.83 20.57 5.36
CA LEU A 165 22.56 20.57 6.12
C LEU A 165 22.08 19.16 6.47
N TRP A 166 22.55 18.16 5.74
CA TRP A 166 22.12 16.76 5.86
C TRP A 166 23.14 15.88 6.59
N MET A 167 24.35 16.37 6.83
CA MET A 167 25.36 15.68 7.62
C MET A 167 25.06 15.87 9.11
N PRO A 168 25.22 14.82 9.96
CA PRO A 168 25.15 14.99 11.40
C PRO A 168 26.22 15.98 11.88
N PRO A 169 25.96 16.75 12.96
CA PRO A 169 26.95 17.68 13.51
C PRO A 169 28.25 16.92 13.83
N ARG A 170 29.40 17.48 13.44
CA ARG A 170 30.69 16.88 13.75
C ARG A 170 30.88 16.84 15.28
N PRO A 171 31.44 15.75 15.82
CA PRO A 171 31.74 15.63 17.25
C PRO A 171 32.80 16.64 17.68
#